data_AF-A0A6V8ERX2-F1
#
_entry.id   AF-A0A6V8ERX2-F1
#
_cell.length_a   1.000
_cell.length_b   1.000
_cell.length_c   1.000
_cell.angle_alpha   90.00
_cell.angle_beta   90.00
_cell.angle_gamma   90.00
#
_symmetry.space_group_name_H-M   'P 1'
#
loop_
_entity.id
_entity.type
_entity.pdbx_description
1 polymer ?
#
loop_
_entity_poly.entity_id
_entity_poly.type
_entity_poly.pdbx_seq_one_letter_code
_entity_poly.pdbx_strand_id
1 'polypeptide(L)'
;TYGLGIMTVTSGQQLLNLSNRKMKKLMYGKGNSNTEDFLIQEGVPTLMQTDAGAPVEPVVYLVDGDASSWFYRINPKKDEMGNLNSPSALFITSEEDPSFMTHAHNWHALLSELSMLAMGLEAEALQQS
;
A
#
# COMPACT_ATOMS: atom_id res chain seq x y z
N THR A 1 -16.58 1.46 -1.66
CA THR A 1 -15.52 2.37 -1.21
C THR A 1 -14.60 2.58 -2.39
N TYR A 2 -14.58 3.75 -3.04
CA TYR A 2 -13.79 3.96 -4.26
C TYR A 2 -12.53 4.76 -3.93
N GLY A 3 -11.40 4.24 -4.41
CA GLY A 3 -10.06 4.57 -3.94
C GLY A 3 -9.50 5.86 -4.52
N LEU A 4 -8.54 6.42 -3.78
CA LEU A 4 -7.68 7.48 -4.28
C LEU A 4 -7.04 7.08 -5.61
N GLY A 5 -6.98 8.02 -6.55
CA GLY A 5 -6.23 7.83 -7.77
C GLY A 5 -4.73 7.87 -7.46
N ILE A 6 -4.06 6.72 -7.60
CA ILE A 6 -2.61 6.60 -7.38
C ILE A 6 -1.91 6.60 -8.74
N MET A 7 -0.78 7.31 -8.82
CA MET A 7 0.17 7.18 -9.92
C MET A 7 1.61 7.18 -9.41
N THR A 8 2.47 6.45 -10.10
CA THR A 8 3.91 6.49 -9.90
C THR A 8 4.54 7.44 -10.91
N VAL A 9 5.49 8.26 -10.47
CA VAL A 9 6.33 9.10 -11.33
C VAL A 9 7.79 8.86 -11.00
N THR A 10 8.66 8.97 -12.00
CA THR A 10 10.11 8.80 -11.84
C THR A 10 10.89 10.10 -12.01
N SER A 11 10.23 11.20 -12.39
CA SER A 11 10.83 12.53 -12.46
C SER A 11 9.80 13.64 -12.29
N GLY A 12 10.24 14.79 -11.77
CA GLY A 12 9.38 15.97 -11.63
C GLY A 12 8.79 16.46 -12.95
N GLN A 13 9.48 16.23 -14.07
CA GLN A 13 8.98 16.59 -15.40
C GLN A 13 7.69 15.86 -15.77
N GLN A 14 7.49 14.63 -15.28
CA GLN A 14 6.25 13.89 -15.52
C GLN A 14 5.04 14.51 -14.83
N LEU A 15 5.25 15.15 -13.67
CA LEU A 15 4.21 15.91 -12.96
C LEU A 15 3.85 17.18 -13.74
N LEU A 16 4.86 17.92 -14.19
CA LEU A 16 4.67 19.16 -14.97
C LEU A 16 3.96 18.91 -16.31
N ASN A 17 4.16 17.73 -16.91
CA ASN A 17 3.58 17.35 -18.21
C ASN A 17 2.40 16.37 -18.08
N LEU A 18 1.67 16.39 -16.96
CA LEU A 18 0.51 15.54 -16.75
C LEU A 18 -0.59 15.81 -17.79
N SER A 19 -1.04 14.76 -18.48
CA SER A 19 -2.17 14.88 -19.38
C SER A 19 -3.48 15.03 -18.61
N ASN A 20 -4.44 15.75 -19.17
CA ASN A 20 -5.79 15.88 -18.61
C ASN A 20 -6.44 14.52 -18.28
N ARG A 21 -6.12 13.47 -19.07
CA ARG A 21 -6.59 12.10 -18.82
C ARG A 21 -5.99 11.51 -17.54
N LYS A 22 -4.68 11.68 -17.31
CA LYS A 22 -4.01 11.22 -16.08
C LYS A 22 -4.52 11.99 -14.88
N MET A 23 -4.64 13.32 -15.01
CA MET A 23 -5.18 14.18 -13.95
C MET A 23 -6.61 13.77 -13.56
N LYS A 24 -7.50 13.54 -14.53
CA LYS A 24 -8.87 13.04 -14.26
C LYS A 24 -8.89 11.70 -13.54
N LYS A 25 -7.90 10.83 -13.80
CA LYS A 25 -7.79 9.54 -13.10
C LYS A 25 -7.33 9.72 -11.65
N LEU A 26 -6.49 10.73 -11.37
CA LEU A 26 -6.10 11.11 -10.00
C LEU A 26 -7.26 11.73 -9.23
N MET A 27 -8.00 12.62 -9.89
CA MET A 27 -9.14 13.34 -9.33
C MET A 27 -10.42 12.50 -9.26
N TYR A 28 -10.38 11.23 -9.66
CA TYR A 28 -11.55 10.34 -9.56
C TYR A 28 -11.78 9.96 -8.09
N GLY A 29 -12.38 10.89 -7.34
CA GLY A 29 -12.89 10.74 -5.98
C GLY A 29 -14.42 10.81 -5.96
N LYS A 30 -15.03 10.51 -4.81
CA LYS A 30 -16.50 10.55 -4.66
C LYS A 30 -16.97 11.93 -4.22
N GLY A 31 -18.11 12.36 -4.75
CA GLY A 31 -18.75 13.64 -4.44
C GLY A 31 -18.48 14.67 -5.52
N ASN A 32 -19.35 15.65 -5.71
CA ASN A 32 -19.18 16.75 -6.68
C ASN A 32 -18.04 17.72 -6.27
N SER A 33 -17.12 17.24 -5.43
CA SER A 33 -15.93 17.92 -4.95
C SER A 33 -14.73 17.37 -5.72
N ASN A 34 -14.09 18.24 -6.49
CA ASN A 34 -12.78 17.94 -7.06
C ASN A 34 -11.83 17.62 -5.89
N THR A 35 -11.05 16.54 -5.99
CA THR A 35 -9.91 16.35 -5.08
C THR A 35 -8.97 17.55 -5.24
N GLU A 36 -8.81 18.34 -4.18
CA GLU A 36 -7.93 19.53 -4.18
C GLU A 36 -6.58 19.26 -3.51
N ASP A 37 -6.50 18.21 -2.68
CA ASP A 37 -5.29 17.85 -1.94
C ASP A 37 -4.58 16.62 -2.55
N PHE A 38 -3.27 16.78 -2.80
CA PHE A 38 -2.41 15.72 -3.31
C PHE A 38 -1.27 15.45 -2.33
N LEU A 39 -0.99 14.16 -2.11
CA LEU A 39 0.15 13.71 -1.32
C LEU A 39 1.22 13.14 -2.25
N ILE A 40 2.45 13.64 -2.13
CA ILE A 40 3.62 13.09 -2.81
C ILE A 40 4.41 12.29 -1.78
N GLN A 41 4.68 11.02 -2.08
CA GLN A 41 5.46 10.13 -1.22
C GLN A 41 6.59 9.50 -2.00
N GLU A 42 7.67 9.19 -1.29
CA GLU A 42 8.72 8.32 -1.81
C GLU A 42 8.14 6.95 -2.17
N GLY A 43 8.56 6.40 -3.32
CA GLY A 43 8.17 5.06 -3.72
C GLY A 43 9.11 4.02 -3.11
N VAL A 44 8.55 3.06 -2.39
CA VAL A 44 9.30 1.93 -1.83
C VAL A 44 9.13 0.70 -2.74
N PRO A 45 10.22 0.11 -3.28
CA PRO A 45 10.13 -1.07 -4.12
C PRO A 45 9.74 -2.32 -3.32
N THR A 46 8.91 -3.18 -3.93
CA THR A 46 8.58 -4.50 -3.41
C THR A 46 9.68 -5.51 -3.78
N LEU A 47 10.47 -5.94 -2.79
CA LEU A 47 11.60 -6.85 -3.00
C LEU A 47 11.25 -8.33 -2.78
N MET A 48 10.22 -8.63 -2.00
CA MET A 48 9.76 -10.01 -1.85
C MET A 48 9.10 -10.47 -3.15
N GLN A 49 9.45 -11.67 -3.59
CA GLN A 49 8.99 -12.23 -4.85
C GLN A 49 8.66 -13.71 -4.69
N THR A 50 7.76 -14.21 -5.52
CA THR A 50 7.58 -15.66 -5.71
C THR A 50 8.77 -16.24 -6.48
N ASP A 51 8.90 -17.58 -6.51
CA ASP A 51 9.90 -18.26 -7.36
C ASP A 51 9.78 -17.90 -8.85
N ALA A 52 8.57 -17.54 -9.30
CA ALA A 52 8.29 -17.09 -10.66
C ALA A 52 8.57 -15.58 -10.89
N GLY A 53 9.08 -14.87 -9.89
CA GLY A 53 9.44 -13.45 -9.96
C GLY A 53 8.26 -12.48 -9.81
N ALA A 54 7.09 -12.93 -9.36
CA ALA A 54 5.96 -12.03 -9.12
C ALA A 54 6.15 -11.30 -7.77
N PRO A 55 5.92 -9.97 -7.69
CA PRO A 55 6.10 -9.22 -6.45
C PRO A 55 5.07 -9.62 -5.38
N VAL A 56 5.50 -9.59 -4.12
CA VAL A 56 4.75 -10.02 -2.94
C VAL A 56 4.83 -8.95 -1.85
N GLU A 57 3.69 -8.49 -1.35
CA GLU A 57 3.58 -7.59 -0.20
C GLU A 57 3.04 -8.33 1.02
N PRO A 58 3.72 -8.32 2.17
CA PRO A 58 3.16 -8.82 3.42
C PRO A 58 2.05 -7.88 3.92
N VAL A 59 0.96 -8.45 4.42
CA VAL A 59 -0.14 -7.73 5.05
C VAL A 59 -0.46 -8.39 6.38
N VAL A 60 -0.59 -7.58 7.42
CA VAL A 60 -0.86 -8.05 8.79
C VAL A 60 -2.13 -7.42 9.32
N TYR A 61 -2.89 -8.23 10.06
CA TYR A 61 -3.91 -7.74 10.98
C TYR A 61 -3.30 -7.58 12.37
N LEU A 62 -3.42 -6.37 12.92
CA LEU A 62 -3.03 -6.09 14.30
C LEU A 62 -4.28 -6.07 15.20
N VAL A 63 -4.16 -6.62 16.42
CA VAL A 63 -5.19 -6.59 17.46
C VAL A 63 -4.52 -6.11 18.75
N ASP A 64 -5.05 -5.03 19.33
CA ASP A 64 -4.51 -4.42 20.56
C ASP A 64 -3.02 -4.05 20.47
N GLY A 65 -2.57 -3.66 19.28
CA GLY A 65 -1.17 -3.34 19.01
C GLY A 65 -0.37 -4.52 18.47
N ASP A 66 -0.79 -5.76 18.72
CA ASP A 66 0.01 -6.94 18.40
C ASP A 66 -0.33 -7.54 17.03
N ALA A 67 0.70 -7.95 16.29
CA ALA A 67 0.55 -8.67 15.03
C ALA A 67 -0.14 -10.04 15.24
N SER A 68 -1.38 -10.17 14.77
CA SER A 68 -2.24 -11.34 15.03
C SER A 68 -2.27 -12.34 13.88
N SER A 69 -2.36 -11.88 12.63
CA SER A 69 -2.48 -12.78 11.47
C SER A 69 -1.88 -12.16 10.22
N TRP A 70 -1.22 -12.98 9.41
CA TRP A 70 -0.54 -12.56 8.18
C TRP A 70 -1.19 -13.16 6.94
N PHE A 71 -1.21 -12.38 5.87
CA PHE A 71 -1.46 -12.84 4.51
C PHE A 71 -0.61 -12.03 3.54
N TYR A 72 -0.42 -12.55 2.33
CA TYR A 72 0.49 -11.97 1.37
C TYR A 72 -0.28 -11.64 0.10
N ARG A 73 -0.09 -10.41 -0.38
CA ARG A 73 -0.64 -9.94 -1.64
C ARG A 73 0.38 -10.16 -2.74
N ILE A 74 0.00 -10.93 -3.76
CA ILE A 74 0.84 -11.25 -4.90
C ILE A 74 0.23 -10.63 -6.15
N ASN A 75 1.02 -9.99 -7.02
CA ASN A 75 0.48 -9.49 -8.28
C ASN A 75 1.43 -9.71 -9.47
N PRO A 76 1.28 -10.82 -10.21
CA PRO A 76 2.12 -11.12 -11.38
C PRO A 76 1.94 -10.13 -12.55
N LYS A 77 0.93 -9.24 -12.50
CA LYS A 77 0.68 -8.22 -13.53
C LYS A 77 1.30 -6.85 -13.19
N LYS A 78 2.07 -6.78 -12.10
CA LYS A 78 2.73 -5.57 -11.61
C LYS A 78 4.23 -5.82 -11.46
N ASP A 79 4.98 -4.73 -11.53
CA ASP A 79 6.40 -4.67 -11.18
C ASP A 79 6.56 -4.26 -9.71
N GLU A 80 7.80 -4.24 -9.24
CA GLU A 80 8.18 -3.90 -7.86
C GLU A 80 7.80 -2.47 -7.44
N MET A 81 7.69 -1.54 -8.39
CA MET A 81 7.29 -0.14 -8.14
C MET A 81 5.78 0.10 -8.35
N GLY A 82 5.08 -0.93 -8.80
CA GLY A 82 3.68 -0.86 -9.14
C GLY A 82 2.79 -0.93 -7.91
N ASN A 83 1.63 -0.28 -7.96
CA ASN A 83 0.61 -0.52 -6.96
C ASN A 83 0.04 -1.95 -7.12
N LEU A 84 0.42 -2.85 -6.21
CA LEU A 84 -0.04 -4.23 -6.15
C LEU A 84 -1.53 -4.33 -5.77
N ASN A 85 -2.06 -3.35 -5.02
CA ASN A 85 -3.48 -3.24 -4.68
C ASN A 85 -4.34 -2.90 -5.90
N SER A 86 -4.66 -3.94 -6.68
CA SER A 86 -5.46 -3.83 -7.88
C SER A 86 -6.28 -5.12 -8.08
N PRO A 87 -7.30 -5.12 -8.97
CA PRO A 87 -8.17 -6.29 -9.15
C PRO A 87 -7.47 -7.57 -9.62
N SER A 88 -6.22 -7.48 -10.10
CA SER A 88 -5.43 -8.66 -10.49
C SER A 88 -4.64 -9.28 -9.34
N ALA A 89 -4.71 -8.71 -8.14
CA ALA A 89 -4.03 -9.23 -6.97
C ALA A 89 -4.59 -10.60 -6.57
N LEU A 90 -3.68 -11.48 -6.15
CA LEU A 90 -3.95 -12.74 -5.50
C LEU A 90 -3.59 -12.58 -4.02
N PHE A 91 -4.26 -13.33 -3.16
CA PHE A 91 -4.00 -13.32 -1.72
C PHE A 91 -3.76 -14.75 -1.27
N ILE A 92 -2.68 -14.96 -0.52
CA ILE A 92 -2.32 -16.24 0.08
C ILE A 92 -2.12 -16.06 1.57
N THR A 93 -2.63 -16.99 2.37
CA THR A 93 -2.45 -16.97 3.83
C THR A 93 -1.07 -17.49 4.20
N SER A 94 -0.62 -17.16 5.42
CA SER A 94 0.62 -17.70 5.97
C SER A 94 0.61 -19.22 6.17
N GLU A 95 -0.58 -19.83 6.29
CA GLU A 95 -0.73 -21.28 6.40
C GLU A 95 -0.54 -21.98 5.06
N GLU A 96 -1.01 -21.37 3.97
CA GLU A 96 -0.88 -21.90 2.61
C GLU A 96 0.57 -21.86 2.11
N ASP A 97 1.31 -20.79 2.41
CA ASP A 97 2.72 -20.69 2.07
C ASP A 97 3.54 -20.02 3.20
N PRO A 98 4.08 -20.83 4.12
CA PRO A 98 4.89 -20.33 5.23
C PRO A 98 6.24 -19.71 4.81
N SER A 99 6.67 -19.88 3.56
CA SER A 99 7.99 -19.37 3.11
C SER A 99 8.08 -17.84 3.22
N PHE A 100 6.95 -17.14 3.05
CA PHE A 100 6.88 -15.69 3.18
C PHE A 100 6.92 -15.20 4.64
N MET A 101 6.87 -16.09 5.64
CA MET A 101 6.89 -15.74 7.06
C MET A 101 8.29 -15.47 7.64
N THR A 102 9.34 -15.62 6.84
CA THR A 102 10.75 -15.48 7.27
C THR A 102 11.01 -14.22 8.11
N HIS A 103 10.27 -13.14 7.85
CA HIS A 103 10.40 -11.86 8.56
C HIS A 103 9.12 -11.39 9.26
N ALA A 104 8.09 -12.24 9.36
CA ALA A 104 6.81 -11.87 9.96
C ALA A 104 6.97 -11.43 11.42
N HIS A 105 7.70 -12.20 12.23
CA HIS A 105 7.86 -11.96 13.67
C HIS A 105 9.09 -11.12 14.04
N ASN A 106 9.68 -10.38 13.09
CA ASN A 106 10.80 -9.49 13.37
C ASN A 106 10.51 -8.06 12.88
N TRP A 107 11.19 -7.59 11.84
CA TRP A 107 11.07 -6.23 11.35
C TRP A 107 9.73 -5.96 10.66
N HIS A 108 9.02 -6.96 10.10
CA HIS A 108 7.65 -6.73 9.63
C HIS A 108 6.72 -6.40 10.81
N ALA A 109 6.76 -7.18 11.90
CA ALA A 109 5.97 -6.90 13.10
C ALA A 109 6.30 -5.53 13.69
N LEU A 110 7.58 -5.24 13.92
CA LEU A 110 8.03 -3.96 14.46
C LEU A 110 7.53 -2.77 13.62
N LEU A 111 7.67 -2.84 12.29
CA LEU A 111 7.20 -1.77 11.40
C LEU A 111 5.67 -1.60 11.45
N SER A 112 4.94 -2.70 11.57
CA SER A 112 3.48 -2.71 11.64
C SER A 112 2.97 -2.12 12.96
N GLU A 113 3.62 -2.47 14.07
CA GLU A 113 3.35 -1.92 15.41
C GLU A 113 3.63 -0.41 15.45
N LEU A 114 4.77 0.03 14.91
CA LEU A 114 5.08 1.46 14.77
C LEU A 114 4.04 2.21 13.93
N SER A 115 3.56 1.59 12.84
CA SER A 115 2.48 2.15 12.02
C SER A 115 1.19 2.26 12.82
N MET A 116 0.84 1.27 13.63
CA MET A 116 -0.36 1.31 14.48
C MET A 116 -0.26 2.38 15.57
N LEU A 117 0.90 2.56 16.18
CA LEU A 117 1.14 3.66 17.12
C LEU A 117 0.95 5.03 16.45
N ALA A 118 1.49 5.22 15.25
CA ALA A 118 1.32 6.46 14.50
C ALA A 118 -0.16 6.73 14.15
N MET A 119 -0.89 5.71 13.69
CA MET A 119 -2.34 5.81 13.43
C MET A 119 -3.13 6.13 14.71
N GLY A 120 -2.76 5.56 15.85
CA GLY A 120 -3.39 5.84 17.13
C GLY A 120 -3.22 7.30 17.56
N LEU A 121 -2.00 7.84 17.44
CA LEU A 121 -1.72 9.25 17.73
C LEU A 121 -2.47 10.20 16.79
N GLU A 122 -2.54 9.87 15.49
CA GLU A 122 -3.31 10.66 14.52
C GLU A 122 -4.81 10.65 14.86
N ALA A 123 -5.37 9.49 15.22
CA ALA A 123 -6.77 9.37 15.60
C ALA A 123 -7.11 10.17 16.87
N GLU A 124 -6.22 10.18 17.86
CA GLU A 124 -6.39 11.01 19.08
C GLU A 124 -6.35 12.50 18.74
N ALA A 125 -5.41 12.94 17.89
CA ALA A 125 -5.32 14.34 17.47
C ALA A 125 -6.59 14.82 16.74
N LEU A 126 -7.19 13.97 15.91
CA LEU A 126 -8.44 14.26 15.20
C LEU A 126 -9.66 14.37 16.12
N GLN A 127 -9.65 13.71 17.28
CA GLN A 127 -10.75 13.85 18.26
C GLN A 127 -10.67 15.17 19.03
N GLN A 128 -9.50 15.81 19.07
CA GLN A 128 -9.25 17.07 19.78
C GLN A 128 -9.47 18.31 18.90
N SER A 129 -9.62 18.15 17.58
CA SER A 129 -9.88 19.21 16.59
C SER A 129 -11.37 19.43 16.34
#